data_AF-A0A1T3CCS4-F1
#
_entry.id   AF-A0A1T3CCS4-F1
#
_cell.length_a   1.000
_cell.length_b   1.000
_cell.length_c   1.000
_cell.angle_alpha   90.00
_cell.angle_beta   90.00
_cell.angle_gamma   90.00
#
_symmetry.space_group_name_H-M   'P 1'
#
loop_
_entity.id
_entity.type
_entity.pdbx_description
1 polymer ?
#
loop_
_entity_poly.entity_id
_entity_poly.type
_entity_poly.pdbx_seq_one_letter_code
_entity_poly.pdbx_strand_id
1 'polypeptide(L)'
;MYFFTALLVASSVAFVNAGVNCNGSGNCPGIVGSLSDIVNISQGLDENRIYRPGEHIICIQSQLGNGLCAFLQGNSAENGHFVKILLKDLQNHGCKKCGSVPVDATQGGNDDGNGILTVNAVGSTGGCNGIC
;
A
#
# COMPACT_ATOMS: atom_id res chain seq x y z
N MET A 1 30.70 -24.67 -7.14
CA MET A 1 29.31 -24.56 -6.64
C MET A 1 29.10 -23.10 -6.25
N TYR A 2 28.53 -22.27 -7.12
CA TYR A 2 28.38 -20.84 -6.85
C TYR A 2 27.11 -20.62 -6.03
N PHE A 3 27.28 -20.31 -4.75
CA PHE A 3 26.20 -19.86 -3.88
C PHE A 3 25.75 -18.46 -4.34
N PHE A 4 24.58 -18.38 -4.97
CA PHE A 4 23.90 -17.12 -5.24
C PHE A 4 23.23 -16.65 -3.94
N THR A 5 23.88 -15.75 -3.22
CA THR A 5 23.26 -15.02 -2.10
C THR A 5 22.34 -13.95 -2.67
N ALA A 6 21.03 -14.16 -2.59
CA ALA A 6 20.04 -13.14 -2.90
C ALA A 6 20.10 -12.03 -1.84
N LEU A 7 20.56 -10.85 -2.24
CA LEU A 7 20.61 -9.67 -1.39
C LEU A 7 19.19 -9.06 -1.31
N LEU A 8 18.48 -9.32 -0.21
CA LEU A 8 17.24 -8.63 0.11
C LEU A 8 17.57 -7.17 0.46
N VAL A 9 17.37 -6.26 -0.49
CA VAL A 9 17.44 -4.83 -0.22
C VAL A 9 16.16 -4.43 0.50
N ALA A 10 16.20 -4.46 1.83
CA ALA A 10 15.17 -3.87 2.67
C ALA A 10 15.16 -2.35 2.39
N SER A 11 14.17 -1.90 1.63
CA SER A 11 13.95 -0.48 1.39
C SER A 11 13.38 0.10 2.69
N SER A 12 14.21 0.76 3.49
CA SER A 12 13.76 1.46 4.68
C SER A 12 12.89 2.64 4.26
N VAL A 13 11.57 2.48 4.37
CA VAL A 13 10.65 3.61 4.38
C VAL A 13 10.89 4.39 5.67
N ALA A 14 11.39 5.62 5.56
CA ALA A 14 11.41 6.53 6.70
C ALA A 14 9.95 6.93 6.99
N PHE A 15 9.43 6.53 8.15
CA PHE A 15 8.13 6.99 8.65
C PHE A 15 8.30 8.45 9.10
N VAL A 16 7.90 9.38 8.25
CA VAL A 16 7.76 10.80 8.60
C VAL A 16 6.33 10.99 9.05
N ASN A 17 6.14 11.45 10.29
CA ASN A 17 4.84 11.70 10.95
C ASN A 17 4.02 12.74 10.18
N ALA A 18 3.43 12.31 9.08
CA ALA A 18 2.64 13.11 8.18
C ALA A 18 1.30 12.40 8.08
N GLY A 19 0.21 13.15 8.29
CA GLY A 19 -1.13 12.67 7.98
C GLY A 19 -1.28 12.26 6.50
N VAL A 20 -2.53 12.23 6.01
CA VAL A 20 -2.79 11.86 4.62
C VAL A 20 -1.88 12.62 3.65
N ASN A 21 -1.14 11.89 2.80
CA ASN A 21 -0.20 12.48 1.86
C ASN A 21 -0.07 11.65 0.58
N CYS A 22 0.45 12.27 -0.47
CA CYS A 22 0.66 11.64 -1.78
C CYS A 22 2.14 11.31 -2.06
N ASN A 23 2.93 11.11 -1.02
CA ASN A 23 4.33 10.74 -1.17
C ASN A 23 4.44 9.27 -1.58
N GLY A 24 5.52 8.96 -2.30
CA GLY A 24 5.83 7.61 -2.73
C GLY A 24 7.30 7.48 -3.06
N SER A 25 7.72 6.27 -3.42
CA SER A 25 9.07 6.06 -3.92
C SER A 25 9.31 6.84 -5.22
N GLY A 26 10.56 7.15 -5.54
CA GLY A 26 10.94 7.77 -6.82
C GLY A 26 10.52 6.93 -8.05
N ASN A 27 10.24 5.64 -7.87
CA ASN A 27 9.75 4.74 -8.90
C ASN A 27 8.23 4.82 -9.10
N CYS A 28 7.49 5.47 -8.20
CA CYS A 28 6.04 5.57 -8.27
C CYS A 28 5.51 6.11 -9.62
N PRO A 29 6.07 7.18 -10.20
CA PRO A 29 5.59 7.65 -11.51
C PRO A 29 5.75 6.60 -12.63
N GLY A 30 6.79 5.78 -12.57
CA GLY A 30 7.17 4.83 -13.63
C GLY A 30 6.54 3.44 -13.55
N ILE A 31 5.86 3.08 -12.47
CA ILE A 31 5.20 1.77 -12.34
C ILE A 31 3.83 1.73 -13.02
N VAL A 32 3.31 0.55 -13.34
CA VAL A 32 1.97 0.40 -13.93
C VAL A 32 0.84 0.64 -12.90
N GLY A 33 -0.34 1.02 -13.37
CA GLY A 33 -1.53 1.25 -12.53
C GLY A 33 -1.65 2.66 -11.94
N SER A 34 -2.79 2.91 -11.29
CA SER A 34 -3.11 4.16 -10.60
C SER A 34 -3.81 3.89 -9.27
N LEU A 35 -3.94 4.91 -8.42
CA LEU A 35 -4.70 4.77 -7.17
C LEU A 35 -6.19 4.47 -7.46
N SER A 36 -6.74 5.07 -8.51
CA SER A 36 -8.13 4.81 -8.92
C SER A 36 -8.36 3.34 -9.29
N ASP A 37 -7.39 2.69 -9.93
CA ASP A 37 -7.47 1.25 -10.24
C ASP A 37 -7.49 0.42 -8.95
N ILE A 38 -6.62 0.74 -7.99
CA ILE A 38 -6.58 0.09 -6.67
C ILE A 38 -7.93 0.26 -5.94
N VAL A 39 -8.49 1.47 -5.91
CA VAL A 39 -9.80 1.77 -5.29
C VAL A 39 -10.96 1.02 -5.99
N ASN A 40 -10.88 0.84 -7.30
CA ASN A 40 -11.88 0.07 -8.05
C ASN A 40 -11.78 -1.43 -7.73
N ILE A 41 -10.56 -1.97 -7.68
CA ILE A 41 -10.33 -3.37 -7.31
C ILE A 41 -10.76 -3.61 -5.86
N SER A 42 -10.53 -2.65 -4.96
CA SER A 42 -10.85 -2.80 -3.54
C SER A 42 -12.34 -3.03 -3.26
N GLN A 43 -13.23 -2.70 -4.19
CA GLN A 43 -14.66 -2.98 -4.05
C GLN A 43 -14.95 -4.48 -3.88
N GLY A 44 -14.08 -5.35 -4.40
CA GLY A 44 -14.19 -6.80 -4.26
C GLY A 44 -13.58 -7.38 -2.97
N LEU A 45 -12.98 -6.58 -2.08
CA LEU A 45 -12.41 -7.11 -0.84
C LEU A 45 -13.50 -7.73 0.05
N ASP A 46 -13.18 -8.88 0.65
CA ASP A 46 -13.94 -9.42 1.77
C ASP A 46 -13.84 -8.45 2.95
N GLU A 47 -14.99 -7.92 3.35
CA GLU A 47 -15.10 -6.89 4.38
C GLU A 47 -14.64 -7.36 5.76
N ASN A 48 -14.69 -8.66 6.03
CA ASN A 48 -14.38 -9.23 7.34
C ASN A 48 -12.96 -9.81 7.41
N ARG A 49 -12.28 -9.98 6.28
CA ARG A 49 -10.90 -10.50 6.28
C ARG A 49 -9.97 -9.48 6.91
N ILE A 50 -9.15 -9.95 7.85
CA ILE A 50 -8.09 -9.16 8.47
C ILE A 50 -6.81 -9.23 7.64
N TYR A 51 -6.31 -8.07 7.26
CA TYR A 51 -5.04 -7.85 6.57
C TYR A 51 -3.99 -7.39 7.58
N ARG A 52 -2.77 -7.93 7.50
CA ARG A 52 -1.70 -7.67 8.47
C ARG A 52 -0.64 -6.70 7.92
N PRO A 53 0.18 -6.07 8.78
CA PRO A 53 1.31 -5.28 8.33
C PRO A 53 2.23 -6.05 7.37
N GLY A 54 2.62 -5.41 6.28
CA GLY A 54 3.50 -5.98 5.24
C GLY A 54 2.83 -6.92 4.24
N GLU A 55 1.57 -7.29 4.46
CA GLU A 55 0.80 -8.08 3.50
C GLU A 55 0.40 -7.21 2.30
N HIS A 56 0.68 -7.70 1.08
CA HIS A 56 0.11 -7.08 -0.12
C HIS A 56 -1.37 -7.42 -0.20
N ILE A 57 -2.22 -6.39 -0.09
CA ILE A 57 -3.68 -6.53 -0.10
C ILE A 57 -4.18 -6.47 -1.54
N ILE A 58 -3.72 -5.46 -2.28
CA ILE A 58 -4.07 -5.27 -3.69
C ILE A 58 -2.80 -4.89 -4.42
N CYS A 59 -2.52 -5.53 -5.55
CA CYS A 59 -1.42 -5.15 -6.41
C CYS A 59 -1.86 -5.05 -7.87
N ILE A 60 -1.24 -4.16 -8.61
CA ILE A 60 -1.26 -4.14 -10.07
C ILE A 60 0.15 -4.48 -10.52
N GLN A 61 0.32 -5.75 -10.91
CA GLN A 61 1.61 -6.30 -11.27
C GLN A 61 1.98 -5.97 -12.72
N SER A 62 3.23 -5.58 -12.93
CA SER A 62 3.83 -5.46 -14.27
C SER A 62 4.36 -6.81 -14.77
N GLN A 63 4.69 -6.88 -16.06
CA GLN A 63 5.32 -8.07 -16.65
C GLN A 63 6.65 -8.46 -15.99
N LEU A 64 7.32 -7.53 -15.29
CA LEU A 64 8.59 -7.75 -14.61
C LEU A 64 8.42 -8.23 -13.15
N GLY A 65 7.18 -8.42 -12.67
CA GLY A 65 6.89 -8.89 -11.31
C GLY A 65 6.91 -7.80 -10.23
N ASN A 66 7.41 -6.60 -10.54
CA ASN A 66 7.22 -5.39 -9.73
C ASN A 66 5.81 -4.79 -9.96
N GLY A 67 5.37 -3.85 -9.14
CA GLY A 67 4.02 -3.31 -9.28
C GLY A 67 3.68 -2.18 -8.33
N LEU A 68 2.47 -1.65 -8.49
CA LEU A 68 1.85 -0.74 -7.53
C LEU A 68 1.04 -1.59 -6.55
N CYS A 69 1.28 -1.47 -5.25
CA CYS A 69 0.58 -2.25 -4.24
C CYS A 69 0.04 -1.38 -3.11
N ALA A 70 -1.13 -1.78 -2.58
CA ALA A 70 -1.69 -1.33 -1.32
C ALA A 70 -1.35 -2.34 -0.21
N PHE A 71 -0.82 -1.84 0.90
CA PHE A 71 -0.43 -2.66 2.05
C PHE A 71 -0.42 -1.84 3.34
N LEU A 72 -0.62 -2.52 4.47
CA LEU A 72 -0.55 -1.91 5.80
C LEU A 72 0.90 -1.88 6.29
N GLN A 73 1.26 -0.86 7.07
CA GLN A 73 2.58 -0.69 7.66
C GLN A 73 2.47 -0.30 9.13
N GLY A 74 3.59 -0.39 9.85
CA GLY A 74 3.61 -0.18 11.29
C GLY A 74 2.98 -1.37 12.02
N ASN A 75 2.10 -1.10 12.98
CA ASN A 75 1.53 -2.13 13.85
C ASN A 75 0.01 -2.34 13.63
N SER A 76 -0.56 -1.83 12.53
CA SER A 76 -2.00 -1.95 12.22
C SER A 76 -2.35 -3.23 11.48
N ALA A 77 -3.39 -3.92 11.94
CA ALA A 77 -4.10 -4.91 11.15
C ALA A 77 -5.55 -4.43 10.98
N GLU A 78 -6.04 -4.39 9.75
CA GLU A 78 -7.36 -3.84 9.42
C GLU A 78 -8.19 -4.84 8.64
N ASN A 79 -9.51 -4.72 8.77
CA ASN A 79 -10.42 -5.51 7.95
C ASN A 79 -10.58 -4.91 6.54
N GLY A 80 -11.07 -5.70 5.58
CA GLY A 80 -11.27 -5.22 4.21
C GLY A 80 -12.21 -4.03 4.11
N HIS A 81 -13.19 -3.88 5.01
CA HIS A 81 -14.07 -2.71 5.05
C HIS A 81 -13.29 -1.41 5.32
N PHE A 82 -12.45 -1.39 6.36
CA PHE A 82 -11.62 -0.23 6.69
C PHE A 82 -10.57 0.05 5.62
N VAL A 83 -9.98 -0.98 5.02
CA VAL A 83 -9.05 -0.80 3.90
C VAL A 83 -9.71 -0.05 2.73
N LYS A 84 -10.98 -0.36 2.39
CA LYS A 84 -11.72 0.37 1.34
C LYS A 84 -11.86 1.86 1.68
N ILE A 85 -12.19 2.18 2.94
CA ILE A 85 -12.36 3.56 3.41
C ILE A 85 -11.03 4.33 3.29
N LEU A 86 -9.94 3.76 3.80
CA LEU A 86 -8.62 4.39 3.78
C LEU A 86 -8.12 4.62 2.35
N LEU A 87 -8.32 3.66 1.43
CA LEU A 87 -8.01 3.85 0.00
C LEU A 87 -8.83 5.00 -0.62
N LYS A 88 -10.10 5.10 -0.23
CA LYS A 88 -10.97 6.19 -0.70
C LYS A 88 -10.52 7.54 -0.14
N ASP A 89 -10.06 7.60 1.10
CA ASP A 89 -9.52 8.82 1.70
C ASP A 89 -8.28 9.32 0.97
N LEU A 90 -7.36 8.43 0.56
CA LEU A 90 -6.24 8.80 -0.31
C LEU A 90 -6.72 9.39 -1.65
N GLN A 91 -7.74 8.78 -2.26
CA GLN A 91 -8.28 9.26 -3.53
C GLN A 91 -8.96 10.64 -3.36
N ASN A 92 -9.73 10.80 -2.29
CA ASN A 92 -10.43 12.06 -1.96
C ASN A 92 -9.44 13.18 -1.61
N HIS A 93 -8.31 12.85 -1.00
CA HIS A 93 -7.21 13.79 -0.75
C HIS A 93 -6.55 14.30 -2.05
N GLY A 94 -6.78 13.62 -3.18
CA GLY A 94 -6.27 14.02 -4.50
C GLY A 94 -5.01 13.26 -4.92
N CYS A 95 -4.62 12.21 -4.19
CA CYS A 95 -3.53 11.35 -4.62
C CYS A 95 -3.91 10.60 -5.88
N LYS A 96 -3.00 10.59 -6.87
CA LYS A 96 -3.28 10.00 -8.19
C LYS A 96 -2.72 8.59 -8.34
N LYS A 97 -1.66 8.25 -7.59
CA LYS A 97 -0.90 7.02 -7.81
C LYS A 97 -0.39 6.40 -6.51
N CYS A 98 0.48 7.12 -5.80
CA CYS A 98 0.97 6.69 -4.49
C CYS A 98 0.53 7.66 -3.40
N GLY A 99 0.56 7.17 -2.18
CA GLY A 99 0.23 7.93 -0.99
C GLY A 99 0.10 7.04 0.22
N SER A 100 -0.02 7.67 1.38
CA SER A 100 -0.13 7.03 2.67
C SER A 100 -1.18 7.75 3.53
N VAL A 101 -1.97 6.98 4.28
CA VAL A 101 -3.01 7.48 5.18
C VAL A 101 -2.92 6.74 6.53
N PRO A 102 -2.84 7.46 7.66
CA PRO A 102 -2.93 6.84 8.97
C PRO A 102 -4.25 6.09 9.14
N VAL A 103 -4.24 4.93 9.78
CA VAL A 103 -5.47 4.13 9.97
C VAL A 103 -6.48 4.82 10.88
N ASP A 104 -6.02 5.75 11.72
CA ASP A 104 -6.83 6.57 12.62
C ASP A 104 -7.17 7.96 12.05
N ALA A 105 -6.89 8.22 10.76
CA ALA A 105 -7.17 9.50 10.11
C ALA A 105 -8.64 9.90 10.20
N THR A 106 -9.56 8.92 10.14
CA THR A 106 -11.01 9.16 10.27
C THR A 106 -11.44 9.56 11.69
N GLN A 107 -10.56 9.39 12.68
CA GLN A 107 -10.77 9.78 14.07
C GLN A 107 -10.03 11.09 14.43
N GLY A 108 -9.47 11.79 13.43
CA GLY A 108 -8.66 12.98 13.63
C GLY A 108 -7.21 12.69 14.04
N GLY A 109 -6.77 11.43 13.96
CA GLY A 109 -5.37 11.04 14.12
C GLY A 109 -4.53 11.53 12.95
N ASN A 110 -3.34 12.04 13.26
CA ASN A 110 -2.35 12.48 12.26
C ASN A 110 -1.03 11.71 12.40
N ASP A 111 -1.01 10.70 13.28
CA ASP A 111 0.21 10.05 13.72
C ASP A 111 0.23 8.60 13.24
N ASP A 112 1.35 8.21 12.67
CA ASP A 112 1.58 6.89 12.09
C ASP A 112 1.75 5.78 13.15
N GLY A 113 1.71 6.14 14.44
CA GLY A 113 1.97 5.25 15.56
C GLY A 113 0.98 4.09 15.67
N ASN A 114 -0.26 4.30 15.20
CA ASN A 114 -1.31 3.27 15.18
C ASN A 114 -1.27 2.41 13.90
N GLY A 115 -0.46 2.82 12.91
CA GLY A 115 -0.28 2.16 11.62
C GLY A 115 -0.82 2.98 10.46
N ILE A 116 -0.43 2.57 9.24
CA ILE A 116 -0.66 3.35 8.02
C ILE A 116 -1.07 2.39 6.90
N LEU A 117 -2.04 2.79 6.08
CA LEU A 117 -2.24 2.19 4.77
C LEU A 117 -1.41 2.96 3.73
N THR A 118 -0.58 2.23 2.98
CA THR A 118 0.29 2.80 1.95
C THR A 118 -0.01 2.19 0.59
N VAL A 119 -0.10 3.04 -0.42
CA VAL A 119 -0.07 2.67 -1.83
C VAL A 119 1.26 3.13 -2.42
N ASN A 120 2.12 2.21 -2.83
CA ASN A 120 3.46 2.54 -3.34
C ASN A 120 3.94 1.52 -4.39
N ALA A 121 4.95 1.92 -5.18
CA ALA A 121 5.66 1.00 -6.04
C ALA A 121 6.52 0.04 -5.20
N VAL A 122 6.40 -1.26 -5.47
CA VAL A 122 7.17 -2.32 -4.84
C VAL A 122 8.06 -3.01 -5.88
N GLY A 123 9.26 -3.42 -5.48
CA GLY A 123 10.22 -4.11 -6.36
C GLY A 123 9.77 -5.53 -6.72
N SER A 124 8.88 -6.13 -5.94
CA SER A 124 8.24 -7.42 -6.21
C SER A 124 6.86 -7.42 -5.59
N THR A 125 5.85 -7.87 -6.32
CA THR A 125 4.48 -8.07 -5.83
C THR A 125 4.30 -9.41 -5.13
N GLY A 126 5.29 -10.32 -5.22
CA GLY A 126 5.15 -11.70 -4.73
C GLY A 126 4.17 -12.55 -5.54
N GLY A 127 3.84 -12.14 -6.76
CA GLY A 127 2.82 -12.79 -7.60
C GLY A 127 1.40 -12.27 -7.37
N CYS A 128 1.24 -11.28 -6.48
CA CYS A 128 -0.04 -10.64 -6.24
C CYS A 128 -0.45 -9.77 -7.43
N ASN A 129 -1.64 -10.01 -8.00
CA ASN A 129 -2.23 -9.19 -9.07
C ASN A 129 -3.75 -9.19 -8.96
N GLY A 130 -4.35 -8.06 -8.62
CA GLY A 130 -5.74 -7.95 -8.15
C GLY A 130 -5.81 -7.98 -6.63
N ILE A 131 -6.82 -8.66 -6.08
CA ILE A 131 -6.95 -8.87 -4.63
C ILE A 131 -6.12 -10.07 -4.22
N CYS A 132 -5.36 -9.86 -3.16
CA CYS A 132 -4.62 -10.85 -2.42
C CYS A 132 -5.03 -10.75 -0.96
#